data_AF-A0A3D5IY11-F1
#
_entry.id   AF-A0A3D5IY11-F1
#
_cell.length_a   1.000
_cell.length_b   1.000
_cell.length_c   1.000
_cell.angle_alpha   90.00
_cell.angle_beta   90.00
_cell.angle_gamma   90.00
#
_symmetry.space_group_name_H-M   'P 1'
#
loop_
_entity.id
_entity.type
_entity.pdbx_description
1 polymer ?
#
loop_
_entity_poly.entity_id
_entity_poly.type
_entity_poly.pdbx_seq_one_letter_code
_entity_poly.pdbx_strand_id
1 'polypeptide(L)' 'MKILKIEFENINSLRGPQQIDFTDKPFSASSLFAITGPTGSGKSTILDVICLALFNHVPRLGKITKNEIIAKG' A
#
# COMPACT_ATOMS: atom_id res chain seq x y z
N MET A 1 -11.75 13.49 -4.53
CA MET A 1 -10.41 13.16 -3.98
C MET A 1 -9.69 12.27 -4.99
N LYS A 2 -8.40 12.52 -5.28
CA LYS A 2 -7.57 11.75 -6.23
C LYS A 2 -6.20 11.48 -5.61
N ILE A 3 -5.75 10.23 -5.61
CA ILE A 3 -4.39 9.86 -5.20
C ILE A 3 -3.43 10.20 -6.34
N LEU A 4 -2.44 11.04 -6.07
CA LEU A 4 -1.44 11.45 -7.07
C LEU A 4 -0.19 10.59 -6.99
N LYS A 5 0.24 10.25 -5.78
CA LYS A 5 1.48 9.52 -5.52
C LYS A 5 1.37 8.77 -4.19
N ILE A 6 2.05 7.64 -4.09
CA ILE A 6 2.31 6.96 -2.81
C ILE A 6 3.81 6.72 -2.66
N GLU A 7 4.28 6.88 -1.42
CA GLU A 7 5.65 6.58 -0.99
C GLU A 7 5.56 5.85 0.34
N PHE A 8 6.30 4.76 0.46
CA PHE A 8 6.31 3.93 1.66
C PHE A 8 7.58 3.09 1.72
N GLU A 9 7.88 2.57 2.90
CA GLU A 9 9.07 1.76 3.11
C GLU A 9 8.77 0.60 4.05
N ASN A 10 9.30 -0.58 3.72
CA ASN A 10 9.27 -1.78 4.57
C ASN A 10 7.85 -2.21 5.03
N ILE A 11 6.86 -2.17 4.14
CA ILE A 11 5.49 -2.63 4.44
C ILE A 11 5.27 -4.04 3.88
N ASN A 12 4.88 -4.97 4.76
CA ASN A 12 4.65 -6.38 4.44
C ASN A 12 5.80 -7.00 3.61
N SER A 13 5.50 -7.50 2.40
CA SER A 13 6.45 -8.14 1.50
C SER A 13 7.28 -7.17 0.66
N LEU A 14 7.01 -5.86 0.73
CA LEU A 14 7.71 -4.83 -0.05
C LEU A 14 8.79 -4.17 0.82
N ARG A 15 10.05 -4.53 0.57
CA ARG A 15 11.23 -4.08 1.31
C ARG A 15 11.86 -2.84 0.68
N GLY A 16 12.50 -2.03 1.52
CA GLY A 16 13.15 -0.78 1.10
C GLY A 16 12.15 0.30 0.69
N PRO A 17 12.65 1.45 0.22
CA PRO A 17 11.83 2.54 -0.25
C PRO A 17 11.10 2.16 -1.55
N GLN A 18 9.80 2.41 -1.58
CA GLN A 18 8.92 2.16 -2.70
C GLN A 18 8.15 3.44 -3.04
N GLN A 19 7.91 3.66 -4.33
CA GLN A 19 7.24 4.85 -4.84
C GLN A 19 6.40 4.49 -6.08
N ILE A 20 5.19 5.02 -6.15
CA ILE A 20 4.34 4.96 -7.35
C ILE A 20 3.76 6.35 -7.57
N ASP A 21 4.09 6.96 -8.71
CA ASP A 21 3.55 8.24 -9.15
C ASP A 21 2.48 8.02 -10.24
N PHE A 22 1.23 8.33 -9.92
CA PHE A 22 0.09 8.18 -10.84
C PHE A 22 -0.06 9.37 -11.79
N THR A 23 0.79 10.38 -11.68
CA THR A 23 0.85 11.52 -12.61
C THR A 23 1.80 11.25 -13.79
N ASP A 24 2.66 10.25 -13.68
CA ASP A 24 3.56 9.82 -14.74
C ASP A 24 2.86 8.92 -15.77
N LYS A 25 3.43 8.83 -16.98
CA LYS A 25 3.01 7.82 -17.96
C LYS A 25 3.44 6.43 -17.48
N PRO A 26 2.62 5.37 -17.64
CA PRO A 26 1.39 5.31 -18.43
C PRO A 26 0.10 5.72 -17.68
N PHE A 27 0.15 6.00 -16.38
CA PHE A 27 -1.04 6.31 -15.57
C PHE A 27 -1.74 7.61 -15.98
N SER A 28 -0.99 8.61 -16.46
CA SER A 28 -1.60 9.84 -16.99
C SER A 28 -2.35 9.63 -18.32
N ALA A 29 -2.08 8.56 -19.06
CA ALA A 29 -2.72 8.25 -20.33
C ALA A 29 -4.01 7.44 -20.17
N SER A 30 -4.18 6.69 -19.06
CA SER A 30 -5.38 5.89 -18.77
C SER A 30 -5.68 5.93 -17.28
N SER A 31 -6.93 6.22 -16.93
CA SER A 31 -7.41 6.14 -15.55
C SER A 31 -7.60 4.71 -15.05
N LEU A 32 -7.54 3.70 -15.94
CA LEU A 32 -7.67 2.29 -15.61
C LEU A 32 -6.33 1.58 -15.81
N PHE A 33 -5.90 0.87 -14.78
CA PHE A 33 -4.71 0.03 -14.76
C PHE A 33 -4.94 -1.20 -13.89
N ALA A 34 -4.06 -2.20 -14.01
CA ALA A 34 -4.12 -3.41 -13.21
C ALA A 34 -2.83 -3.58 -12.39
N ILE A 35 -2.97 -4.11 -11.18
CA ILE A 35 -1.85 -4.55 -10.35
C ILE A 35 -1.82 -6.07 -10.41
N THR A 36 -0.80 -6.64 -11.07
CA THR A 36 -0.70 -8.08 -11.34
C THR A 36 0.56 -8.69 -10.71
N GLY A 37 0.62 -10.02 -10.64
CA GLY A 37 1.75 -10.76 -10.08
C GLY A 37 1.33 -11.98 -9.25
N PRO A 38 2.29 -12.85 -8.89
CA PRO A 38 2.01 -14.11 -8.17
C PRO A 38 1.48 -13.87 -6.74
N THR A 39 0.90 -14.90 -6.12
CA THR A 39 0.49 -14.85 -4.71
C THR A 39 1.69 -14.51 -3.82
N GLY A 40 1.50 -13.60 -2.85
CA GLY A 40 2.58 -13.13 -1.98
C GLY A 40 3.43 -11.97 -2.54
N SER A 41 3.25 -11.56 -3.80
CA SER A 41 4.06 -10.49 -4.42
C SER A 41 3.81 -9.07 -3.88
N GLY A 42 2.87 -8.89 -2.95
CA GLY A 42 2.58 -7.58 -2.35
C GLY A 42 1.52 -6.73 -3.06
N LYS A 43 0.73 -7.28 -3.98
CA LYS A 43 -0.37 -6.54 -4.65
C LYS A 43 -1.33 -5.87 -3.66
N SER A 44 -1.84 -6.64 -2.68
CA SER A 44 -2.72 -6.11 -1.63
C SER A 44 -2.00 -5.15 -0.69
N THR A 45 -0.68 -5.24 -0.56
CA THR A 45 0.12 -4.31 0.25
C THR A 45 0.03 -2.89 -0.30
N ILE A 46 0.01 -2.70 -1.62
CA ILE A 46 -0.14 -1.37 -2.23
C ILE A 46 -1.47 -0.73 -1.80
N LEU A 47 -2.56 -1.51 -1.74
CA LEU A 47 -3.85 -1.03 -1.27
C LEU A 47 -3.84 -0.74 0.24
N ASP A 48 -3.20 -1.62 1.02
CA ASP A 48 -3.06 -1.42 2.47
C ASP A 48 -2.30 -0.14 2.81
N VAL A 49 -1.25 0.20 2.05
CA VAL A 49 -0.50 1.45 2.24
C VAL A 49 -1.40 2.67 2.11
N ILE A 50 -2.30 2.68 1.11
CA ILE A 50 -3.23 3.80 0.91
C ILE A 50 -4.17 3.92 2.11
N CYS A 51 -4.75 2.80 2.57
CA CYS A 51 -5.64 2.80 3.72
C CYS A 51 -4.92 3.18 5.01
N LEU A 52 -3.70 2.68 5.22
CA LEU A 52 -2.89 2.96 6.38
C LEU A 52 -2.50 4.43 6.44
N ALA A 53 -2.03 5.01 5.34
CA ALA A 53 -1.60 6.40 5.27
C ALA A 53 -2.76 7.39 5.53
N LEU A 54 -3.95 7.07 5.05
CA LEU A 54 -5.11 7.96 5.14
C LEU A 54 -5.93 7.77 6.43
N PHE A 55 -6.01 6.54 6.93
CA PHE A 55 -6.96 6.17 7.99
C PHE A 55 -6.32 5.45 9.18
N ASN A 56 -4.99 5.27 9.17
CA ASN A 56 -4.26 4.51 10.18
C ASN A 56 -4.86 3.10 10.40
N HIS A 57 -5.31 2.46 9.31
CA HIS A 57 -5.98 1.18 9.34
C HIS A 57 -5.61 0.32 8.13
N VAL A 58 -5.37 -0.96 8.37
CA VAL A 58 -5.16 -1.96 7.30
C VAL A 58 -6.36 -2.91 7.31
N PRO A 59 -7.23 -2.89 6.28
CA PRO A 59 -8.50 -3.61 6.28
C PRO A 59 -8.39 -5.10 6.62
N ARG A 60 -7.30 -5.74 6.20
CA ARG A 60 -7.05 -7.17 6.38
C ARG A 60 -6.44 -7.54 7.73
N LEU A 61 -6.03 -6.57 8.55
CA LEU A 61 -5.38 -6.81 9.86
C LEU A 61 -6.28 -6.45 11.06
N GLY A 62 -7.47 -5.88 10.84
CA GLY A 62 -8.35 -5.43 11.93
C GLY A 62 -7.81 -4.18 12.64
N LYS A 63 -8.23 -3.95 13.89
CA LYS A 63 -7.77 -2.80 14.68
C LYS A 63 -6.33 -2.99 15.13
N ILE A 64 -5.38 -2.50 14.34
CA ILE A 64 -3.98 -2.46 14.76
C ILE A 64 -3.83 -1.44 15.91
N THR A 65 -3.61 -1.94 17.12
CA THR A 65 -3.24 -1.13 18.28
C THR A 65 -1.77 -1.34 18.64
N LYS A 66 -1.13 -0.35 19.29
CA LYS A 66 0.25 -0.51 19.81
C LYS A 66 0.40 -1.79 20.65
N ASN A 67 -0.60 -2.09 21.47
CA ASN A 67 -0.59 -3.27 22.33
C ASN A 67 -0.62 -4.57 21.53
N GLU A 68 -1.37 -4.63 20.42
CA GLU A 68 -1.40 -5.81 19.55
C GLU A 68 -0.08 -6.03 18.81
N ILE A 69 0.62 -4.96 18.42
CA ILE A 69 1.94 -5.07 17.78
C ILE A 69 2.97 -5.62 18.78
N ILE A 70 2.97 -5.08 20.01
CA ILE A 70 3.89 -5.54 21.07
C ILE A 70 3.61 -7.00 21.45
N ALA A 71 2.35 -7.43 21.49
CA ALA A 71 1.99 -8.81 21.84
C ALA A 71 2.33 -9.85 20.75
N LYS A 72 2.57 -9.41 19.51
CA LYS A 72 2.90 -10.28 18.36
C LYS A 72 4.38 -10.25 17.98
N GLY A 73 5.19 -9.37 18.59
CA GLY A 73 6.65 -9.33 18.46
C GLY A 73 7.31 -10.09 19.61
#